data_AF-A0A5S4F3T1-F1
#
_entry.id   AF-A0A5S4F3T1-F1
#
_cell.length_a   1.000
_cell.length_b   1.000
_cell.length_c   1.000
_cell.angle_alpha   90.00
_cell.angle_beta   90.00
_cell.angle_gamma   90.00
#
_symmetry.space_group_name_H-M   'P 1'
#
loop_
_entity.id
_entity.type
_entity.pdbx_description
1 polymer ?
#
loop_
_entity_poly.entity_id
_entity_poly.type
_entity_poly.pdbx_seq_one_letter_code
_entity_poly.pdbx_strand_id
1 'polypeptide(L)'
;MTQRHPPTGAALLDQLRAALTRYVILPSTETVDAVTLWIAATHAQPAMAHAPRLVIRGPEKRCGKSRLLDIVEATCHDPFITVNSSSPAIYRSITADPPTILVDEADTIFGPKADGNEDLRGLLNAGHQRNRPAKRYDAARNQVESIPTFAMAALAGIGAMPDTIEDRAIIVRMRRRGPGEKAAPYRHRRDRTPLREHLAGALNQWLRADLTALEEAEPAMPVEDRAADTWEPLIIIADHAGGTWPDRARAAAVALTAEADDNGRPSAGLRLLTDCRTAFGDDTALPTAVLLERLKANPEGEWNEHGPAGLSPRKLGVMLSEYDIRSANIRFPTGQAKGYQRADFADAWARYCPALDPLPEGDVVPFGRGTRPNRPNLVSAGQRGTESMPGTG
;
A
#
# COMPACT_ATOMS: atom_id res chain seq x y z
N MET A 1 -9.05 48.13 -5.39
CA MET A 1 -8.42 47.13 -4.51
C MET A 1 -9.35 45.93 -4.46
N THR A 2 -9.08 44.90 -5.24
CA THR A 2 -9.90 43.67 -5.27
C THR A 2 -9.64 42.90 -3.98
N GLN A 3 -10.63 42.85 -3.09
CA GLN A 3 -10.56 42.01 -1.89
C GLN A 3 -10.46 40.55 -2.35
N ARG A 4 -9.26 39.96 -2.29
CA ARG A 4 -9.10 38.51 -2.43
C ARG A 4 -9.74 37.88 -1.21
N HIS A 5 -10.90 37.25 -1.40
CA HIS A 5 -11.43 36.34 -0.39
C HIS A 5 -10.42 35.20 -0.20
N PRO A 6 -10.23 34.70 1.04
CA PRO A 6 -9.39 33.53 1.27
C PRO A 6 -9.90 32.37 0.40
N PRO A 7 -9.00 31.56 -0.18
CA PRO A 7 -9.40 30.42 -1.01
C PRO A 7 -10.26 29.46 -0.19
N THR A 8 -11.32 28.91 -0.80
CA THR A 8 -12.14 27.86 -0.18
C THR A 8 -11.33 26.57 0.00
N GLY A 9 -11.77 25.70 0.91
CA GLY A 9 -11.13 24.39 1.13
C GLY A 9 -10.97 23.58 -0.16
N ALA A 10 -12.03 23.46 -0.97
CA ALA A 10 -11.97 22.79 -2.27
C ALA A 10 -10.89 23.37 -3.21
N ALA A 11 -10.75 24.71 -3.26
CA ALA A 11 -9.75 25.36 -4.10
C ALA A 11 -8.32 25.16 -3.58
N LEU A 12 -8.12 25.04 -2.26
CA LEU A 12 -6.82 24.69 -1.68
C LEU A 12 -6.42 23.26 -2.02
N LEU A 13 -7.37 22.31 -1.90
CA LEU A 13 -7.12 20.92 -2.28
C LEU A 13 -6.84 20.80 -3.78
N ASP A 14 -7.54 21.53 -4.65
CA ASP A 14 -7.25 21.56 -6.09
C ASP A 14 -5.84 22.09 -6.40
N GLN A 15 -5.40 23.12 -5.67
CA GLN A 15 -4.03 23.65 -5.79
C GLN A 15 -2.98 22.63 -5.33
N LEU A 16 -3.21 21.94 -4.21
CA LEU A 16 -2.33 20.88 -3.73
C LEU A 16 -2.28 19.71 -4.74
N ARG A 17 -3.43 19.29 -5.25
CA ARG A 17 -3.56 18.26 -6.30
C ARG A 17 -2.78 18.62 -7.56
N ALA A 18 -2.88 19.88 -8.00
CA ALA A 18 -2.13 20.40 -9.15
C ALA A 18 -0.62 20.44 -8.88
N ALA A 19 -0.21 20.82 -7.67
CA ALA A 19 1.19 20.79 -7.27
C ALA A 19 1.77 19.37 -7.25
N LEU A 20 1.03 18.40 -6.72
CA LEU A 20 1.41 16.98 -6.72
C LEU A 20 1.62 16.45 -8.14
N THR A 21 0.61 16.59 -8.99
CA THR A 21 0.62 16.08 -10.38
C THR A 21 1.62 16.79 -11.29
N ARG A 22 2.04 18.01 -10.92
CA ARG A 22 3.13 18.70 -11.62
C ARG A 22 4.46 17.98 -11.47
N TYR A 23 4.77 17.43 -10.29
CA TYR A 23 6.10 16.87 -9.96
C TYR A 23 6.13 15.34 -9.89
N VAL A 24 4.99 14.70 -9.70
CA VAL A 24 4.83 13.26 -9.50
C VAL A 24 3.80 12.70 -10.48
N ILE A 25 4.10 11.54 -11.08
CA ILE A 25 3.12 10.75 -11.83
C ILE A 25 2.63 9.65 -10.89
N LEU A 26 1.36 9.74 -10.50
CA LEU A 26 0.70 8.74 -9.67
C LEU A 26 -0.08 7.74 -10.54
N PRO A 27 -0.34 6.51 -10.04
CA PRO A 27 -0.89 5.41 -10.84
C PRO A 27 -2.29 5.68 -11.39
N SER A 28 -3.15 6.35 -10.62
CA SER A 28 -4.52 6.69 -11.00
C SER A 28 -4.94 8.05 -10.44
N THR A 29 -6.09 8.57 -10.89
CA THR A 29 -6.70 9.80 -10.37
C THR A 29 -7.07 9.67 -8.90
N GLU A 30 -7.54 8.49 -8.49
CA GLU A 30 -7.93 8.14 -7.13
C GLU A 30 -6.72 8.16 -6.20
N THR A 31 -5.56 7.68 -6.67
CA THR A 31 -4.31 7.80 -5.89
C THR A 31 -3.91 9.26 -5.69
N VAL A 32 -4.07 10.12 -6.70
CA VAL A 32 -3.78 11.55 -6.57
C VAL A 32 -4.69 12.18 -5.51
N ASP A 33 -5.98 11.88 -5.58
CA ASP A 33 -6.98 12.47 -4.69
C ASP A 33 -6.75 11.97 -3.25
N ALA A 34 -6.47 10.67 -3.06
CA ALA A 34 -6.13 10.09 -1.76
C ALA A 34 -4.88 10.72 -1.12
N VAL A 35 -3.79 10.89 -1.89
CA VAL A 35 -2.57 11.53 -1.38
C VAL A 35 -2.81 13.00 -1.04
N THR A 36 -3.61 13.70 -1.85
CA THR A 36 -3.97 15.10 -1.60
C THR A 36 -4.71 15.25 -0.28
N LEU A 37 -5.72 14.41 -0.05
CA LEU A 37 -6.49 14.39 1.19
C LEU A 37 -5.65 13.93 2.38
N TRP A 38 -4.77 12.93 2.20
CA TRP A 38 -3.88 12.46 3.25
C TRP A 38 -2.95 13.59 3.73
N ILE A 39 -2.36 14.36 2.81
CA ILE A 39 -1.53 15.53 3.15
C ILE A 39 -2.37 16.57 3.90
N ALA A 40 -3.58 16.89 3.43
CA ALA A 40 -4.44 17.84 4.11
C ALA A 40 -4.80 17.37 5.53
N ALA A 41 -5.18 16.10 5.70
CA ALA A 41 -5.49 15.49 7.00
C ALA A 41 -4.33 15.59 8.00
N THR A 42 -3.07 15.61 7.56
CA THR A 42 -1.94 15.84 8.48
C THR A 42 -2.04 17.15 9.25
N HIS A 43 -2.66 18.18 8.66
CA HIS A 43 -2.87 19.48 9.31
C HIS A 43 -4.03 19.46 10.30
N ALA A 44 -4.97 18.53 10.19
CA ALA A 44 -6.10 18.38 11.09
C ALA A 44 -5.89 17.29 12.16
N GLN A 45 -4.71 16.67 12.22
CA GLN A 45 -4.40 15.57 13.14
C GLN A 45 -4.94 15.74 14.56
N PRO A 46 -4.87 16.91 15.23
CA PRO A 46 -5.42 17.06 16.59
C PRO A 46 -6.90 16.70 16.74
N ALA A 47 -7.71 16.89 15.70
CA ALA A 47 -9.14 16.59 15.67
C ALA A 47 -9.46 15.13 15.25
N MET A 48 -8.48 14.36 14.77
CA MET A 48 -8.74 13.04 14.19
C MET A 48 -8.67 11.91 15.23
N ALA A 49 -9.57 10.94 15.16
CA ALA A 49 -9.48 9.71 15.97
C ALA A 49 -8.39 8.75 15.45
N HIS A 50 -8.16 8.78 14.12
CA HIS A 50 -7.23 7.91 13.41
C HIS A 50 -6.14 8.69 12.68
N ALA A 51 -4.95 8.10 12.61
CA ALA A 51 -3.78 8.65 11.93
C ALA A 51 -3.32 7.66 10.85
N PRO A 52 -3.93 7.72 9.64
CA PRO A 52 -3.68 6.74 8.59
C PRO A 52 -2.23 6.81 8.12
N ARG A 53 -1.67 5.64 7.81
CA ARG A 53 -0.33 5.55 7.22
C ARG A 53 -0.41 5.83 5.72
N LEU A 54 0.69 6.30 5.15
CA LEU A 54 0.85 6.39 3.70
C LEU A 54 2.02 5.49 3.30
N VAL A 55 1.72 4.37 2.65
CA VAL A 55 2.76 3.44 2.19
C VAL A 55 3.07 3.74 0.73
N ILE A 56 4.24 4.31 0.47
CA ILE A 56 4.72 4.64 -0.87
C ILE A 56 5.68 3.54 -1.32
N ARG A 57 5.17 2.53 -2.02
CA ARG A 57 5.97 1.38 -2.45
C ARG A 57 6.13 1.33 -3.95
N GLY A 58 7.14 0.61 -4.41
CA GLY A 58 7.35 0.36 -5.83
C GLY A 58 8.30 -0.82 -6.00
N PRO A 59 8.20 -1.55 -7.12
CA PRO A 59 8.93 -2.81 -7.30
C PRO A 59 10.44 -2.60 -7.43
N GLU A 60 10.86 -1.39 -7.80
CA GLU A 60 12.23 -1.10 -8.21
C GLU A 60 12.69 0.29 -7.76
N LYS A 61 14.00 0.53 -7.90
CA LYS A 61 14.57 1.88 -7.81
C LYS A 61 14.05 2.75 -8.95
N ARG A 62 14.03 4.07 -8.72
CA ARG A 62 13.66 5.12 -9.70
C ARG A 62 12.19 5.10 -10.16
N CYS A 63 11.27 4.63 -9.32
CA CYS A 63 9.81 4.76 -9.55
C CYS A 63 9.21 6.08 -9.03
N GLY A 64 10.01 7.05 -8.59
CA GLY A 64 9.50 8.34 -8.09
C GLY A 64 9.04 8.37 -6.63
N LYS A 65 9.32 7.32 -5.83
CA LYS A 65 8.97 7.25 -4.40
C LYS A 65 9.51 8.43 -3.58
N SER A 66 10.83 8.64 -3.60
CA SER A 66 11.46 9.77 -2.88
C SER A 66 10.96 11.12 -3.41
N ARG A 67 10.61 11.21 -4.71
CA ARG A 67 10.00 12.43 -5.26
C ARG A 67 8.61 12.69 -4.67
N LEU A 68 7.79 11.65 -4.50
CA LEU A 68 6.51 11.82 -3.81
C LEU A 68 6.73 12.25 -2.37
N LEU A 69 7.67 11.61 -1.67
CA LEU A 69 8.02 11.95 -0.29
C LEU A 69 8.53 13.40 -0.17
N ASP A 70 9.32 13.91 -1.12
CA ASP A 70 9.77 15.31 -1.19
C ASP A 70 8.59 16.30 -1.22
N ILE A 71 7.52 15.99 -1.97
CA ILE A 71 6.35 16.85 -2.06
C ILE A 71 5.50 16.75 -0.80
N VAL A 72 5.33 15.55 -0.24
CA VAL A 72 4.68 15.33 1.05
C VAL A 72 5.39 16.14 2.14
N GLU A 73 6.72 16.06 2.23
CA GLU A 73 7.54 16.84 3.17
C GLU A 73 7.30 18.34 3.03
N ALA A 74 7.26 18.84 1.81
CA ALA A 74 7.06 20.26 1.56
C ALA A 74 5.63 20.74 1.89
N THR A 75 4.65 19.84 2.03
CA THR A 75 3.21 20.21 2.10
C THR A 75 2.46 19.70 3.33
N CYS A 76 2.95 18.70 4.06
CA CYS A 76 2.30 18.15 5.26
C CYS A 76 2.48 19.02 6.50
N HIS A 77 1.80 18.70 7.59
CA HIS A 77 2.02 19.34 8.88
C HIS A 77 3.35 18.91 9.51
N ASP A 78 4.12 19.88 10.01
CA ASP A 78 5.36 19.70 10.78
C ASP A 78 6.17 18.40 10.47
N PRO A 79 6.85 18.32 9.31
CA PRO A 79 7.49 17.10 8.85
C PRO A 79 8.68 16.72 9.73
N PHE A 80 8.66 15.50 10.25
CA PHE A 80 9.82 14.86 10.87
C PHE A 80 10.38 13.81 9.91
N ILE A 81 11.35 14.19 9.08
CA ILE A 81 11.96 13.31 8.09
C ILE A 81 13.14 12.53 8.65
N THR A 82 13.19 11.23 8.36
CA THR A 82 14.24 10.33 8.81
C THR A 82 14.56 9.25 7.77
N VAL A 83 15.84 8.86 7.70
CA VAL A 83 16.32 7.70 6.95
C VAL A 83 16.71 6.54 7.88
N ASN A 84 17.18 6.84 9.10
CA ASN A 84 17.60 5.83 10.09
C ASN A 84 17.61 6.42 11.52
N SER A 85 16.45 6.92 11.99
CA SER A 85 16.30 7.39 13.38
C SER A 85 16.09 6.21 14.31
N SER A 86 16.66 6.30 15.52
CA SER A 86 16.35 5.34 16.56
C SER A 86 14.89 5.46 17.01
N SER A 87 14.26 4.35 17.39
CA SER A 87 12.87 4.36 17.89
C SER A 87 12.67 5.38 19.03
N PRO A 88 13.57 5.51 20.03
CA PRO A 88 13.45 6.53 21.06
C PRO A 88 13.43 7.98 20.54
N ALA A 89 14.17 8.29 19.47
CA ALA A 89 14.15 9.63 18.89
C ALA A 89 12.76 9.94 18.28
N ILE A 90 12.16 8.97 17.59
CA ILE A 90 10.82 9.12 17.02
C ILE A 90 9.78 9.24 18.15
N TYR A 91 9.80 8.35 19.13
CA TYR A 91 8.93 8.39 20.31
C TYR A 91 8.93 9.77 21.01
N ARG A 92 10.11 10.38 21.17
CA ARG A 92 10.26 11.69 21.83
C ARG A 92 9.93 12.89 20.96
N SER A 93 9.77 12.70 19.65
CA SER A 93 9.33 13.75 18.72
C SER A 93 7.80 13.92 18.71
N ILE A 94 7.05 12.91 19.15
CA ILE A 94 5.59 12.92 19.13
C ILE A 94 5.07 13.74 20.31
N THR A 95 4.31 14.79 20.00
CA THR A 95 3.69 15.68 20.99
C THR A 95 2.15 15.60 20.93
N ALA A 96 1.45 16.46 21.68
CA ALA A 96 -0.01 16.57 21.59
C ALA A 96 -0.49 17.11 20.22
N ASP A 97 0.33 17.94 19.58
CA ASP A 97 0.20 18.30 18.17
C ASP A 97 1.26 17.53 17.38
N PRO A 98 0.96 16.29 16.92
CA PRO A 98 1.98 15.39 16.45
C PRO A 98 2.58 15.83 15.11
N PRO A 99 3.90 15.65 14.92
CA PRO A 99 4.53 15.86 13.62
C PRO A 99 4.07 14.80 12.62
N THR A 100 4.26 15.07 11.32
CA THR A 100 4.12 14.02 10.30
C THR A 100 5.44 13.27 10.16
N ILE A 101 5.46 11.98 10.50
CA ILE A 101 6.68 11.17 10.43
C ILE A 101 6.91 10.72 8.98
N LEU A 102 8.09 10.99 8.43
CA LEU A 102 8.44 10.61 7.05
C LEU A 102 9.66 9.69 7.08
N VAL A 103 9.48 8.43 6.68
CA VAL A 103 10.54 7.41 6.65
C VAL A 103 10.87 7.11 5.20
N ASP A 104 12.06 7.49 4.75
CA ASP A 104 12.60 7.03 3.46
C ASP A 104 13.39 5.72 3.64
N GLU A 105 13.55 4.96 2.57
CA GLU A 105 14.21 3.65 2.55
C GLU A 105 13.66 2.67 3.60
N ALA A 106 12.34 2.67 3.83
CA ALA A 106 11.66 1.82 4.80
C ALA A 106 11.89 0.31 4.56
N ASP A 107 12.26 -0.10 3.34
CA ASP A 107 12.67 -1.47 3.04
C ASP A 107 13.97 -1.91 3.72
N THR A 108 14.82 -0.97 4.14
CA THR A 108 16.00 -1.27 4.98
C THR A 108 15.61 -1.62 6.41
N ILE A 109 14.43 -1.19 6.85
CA ILE A 109 13.89 -1.39 8.21
C ILE A 109 12.96 -2.59 8.27
N PHE A 110 12.11 -2.77 7.25
CA PHE A 110 11.05 -3.78 7.24
C PHE A 110 11.16 -4.81 6.11
N GLY A 111 12.18 -4.73 5.26
CA GLY A 111 12.35 -5.65 4.15
C GLY A 111 12.75 -7.07 4.59
N PRO A 112 12.74 -8.05 3.68
CA PRO A 112 12.99 -9.47 4.00
C PRO A 112 14.36 -9.77 4.62
N LYS A 113 15.32 -8.85 4.48
CA LYS A 113 16.69 -8.95 4.99
C LYS A 113 16.94 -8.05 6.22
N ALA A 114 15.92 -7.34 6.69
CA ALA A 114 16.05 -6.47 7.85
C ALA A 114 15.86 -7.29 9.14
N ASP A 115 16.73 -7.07 10.12
CA ASP A 115 16.57 -7.64 11.46
C ASP A 115 15.49 -6.82 12.21
N GLY A 116 14.41 -7.50 12.59
CA GLY A 116 13.15 -6.96 13.09
C GLY A 116 13.25 -5.67 13.92
N ASN A 117 12.81 -4.55 13.33
CA ASN A 117 12.57 -3.30 14.06
C ASN A 117 11.17 -3.30 14.71
N GLU A 118 10.97 -4.23 15.63
CA GLU A 118 9.69 -4.48 16.30
C GLU A 118 9.17 -3.28 17.08
N ASP A 119 10.06 -2.50 17.68
CA ASP A 119 9.68 -1.30 18.42
C ASP A 119 9.10 -0.21 17.51
N LEU A 120 9.67 -0.03 16.31
CA LEU A 120 9.15 0.92 15.33
C LEU A 120 7.86 0.41 14.68
N ARG A 121 7.77 -0.90 14.40
CA ARG A 121 6.51 -1.53 13.95
C ARG A 121 5.41 -1.32 14.98
N GLY A 122 5.72 -1.57 16.26
CA GLY A 122 4.81 -1.35 17.38
C GLY A 122 4.37 0.11 17.49
N LEU A 123 5.29 1.06 17.33
CA LEU A 123 4.99 2.50 17.30
C LEU A 123 4.01 2.84 16.17
N LEU A 124 4.29 2.42 14.93
CA LEU A 124 3.45 2.73 13.76
C LEU A 124 2.06 2.10 13.87
N ASN A 125 1.97 0.87 14.39
CA ASN A 125 0.70 0.18 14.61
C ASN A 125 -0.12 0.85 15.73
N ALA A 126 0.49 1.13 16.88
CA ALA A 126 -0.18 1.76 18.01
C ALA A 126 -0.62 3.19 17.67
N GLY A 127 0.24 3.93 16.97
CA GLY A 127 -0.01 5.33 16.62
C GLY A 127 -1.12 5.57 15.62
N HIS A 128 -1.72 4.52 15.05
CA HIS A 128 -2.85 4.65 14.13
C HIS A 128 -4.13 5.09 14.84
N GLN A 129 -4.32 4.71 16.10
CA GLN A 129 -5.49 5.08 16.89
C GLN A 129 -5.07 5.99 18.04
N ARG A 130 -5.85 7.05 18.27
CA ARG A 130 -5.63 7.94 19.41
C ARG A 130 -5.72 7.18 20.74
N ASN A 131 -5.04 7.70 21.77
CA ASN A 131 -5.06 7.16 23.14
C ASN A 131 -4.48 5.73 23.29
N ARG A 132 -3.51 5.35 22.44
CA ARG A 132 -2.75 4.09 22.55
C ARG A 132 -1.26 4.31 22.88
N PRO A 133 -0.91 4.93 24.03
CA PRO A 133 0.47 5.26 24.35
C PRO A 133 1.31 4.00 24.59
N ALA A 134 2.59 4.07 24.23
CA ALA A 134 3.55 3.06 24.63
C ALA A 134 3.88 3.23 26.13
N LYS A 135 3.94 2.11 26.85
CA LYS A 135 4.34 2.10 28.27
C LYS A 135 5.76 1.58 28.37
N ARG A 136 6.65 2.36 28.99
CA ARG A 136 8.04 1.97 29.25
C ARG A 136 8.36 2.19 30.72
N TYR A 137 9.15 1.30 31.29
CA TYR A 137 9.62 1.47 32.66
C TYR A 137 10.93 2.28 32.65
N ASP A 138 10.96 3.42 33.32
CA ASP A 138 12.17 4.20 33.56
C ASP A 138 12.80 3.74 34.86
N ALA A 139 13.89 2.97 34.77
CA ALA A 139 14.60 2.45 35.93
C ALA A 139 15.30 3.55 36.75
N ALA A 140 15.72 4.66 36.13
CA ALA A 140 16.38 5.75 36.82
C ALA A 140 15.41 6.57 37.68
N ARG A 141 14.16 6.70 37.21
CA ARG A 141 13.07 7.39 37.93
C ARG A 141 12.17 6.44 38.72
N ASN A 142 12.37 5.12 38.58
CA ASN A 142 11.57 4.06 39.20
C ASN A 142 10.05 4.24 38.96
N GLN A 143 9.67 4.55 37.72
CA GLN A 143 8.28 4.85 37.34
C GLN A 143 7.95 4.36 35.92
N VAL A 144 6.65 4.16 35.64
CA VAL A 144 6.17 3.88 34.27
C VAL A 144 5.95 5.19 33.53
N GLU A 145 6.68 5.36 32.43
CA GLU A 145 6.50 6.46 31.48
C GLU A 145 5.44 6.09 30.43
N SER A 146 4.56 7.03 30.12
CA SER A 146 3.58 6.91 29.04
C SER A 146 4.01 7.79 27.88
N ILE A 147 4.39 7.17 26.78
CA ILE A 147 4.94 7.86 25.61
C ILE A 147 3.86 7.94 24.53
N PRO A 148 3.51 9.15 24.04
CA PRO A 148 2.59 9.31 22.93
C PRO A 148 3.06 8.56 21.68
N THR A 149 2.11 8.01 20.94
CA THR A 149 2.35 7.25 19.70
C THR A 149 1.57 7.79 18.52
N PHE A 150 0.50 8.55 18.78
CA PHE A 150 -0.42 9.03 17.75
C PHE A 150 0.24 10.06 16.86
N ALA A 151 0.44 9.70 15.59
CA ALA A 151 1.01 10.55 14.55
C ALA A 151 0.76 9.88 13.19
N MET A 152 0.45 10.66 12.16
CA MET A 152 0.43 10.19 10.77
C MET A 152 1.87 9.92 10.32
N ALA A 153 2.06 8.88 9.49
CA ALA A 153 3.37 8.59 8.94
C ALA A 153 3.32 8.15 7.48
N ALA A 154 4.28 8.63 6.69
CA ALA A 154 4.56 8.14 5.35
C ALA A 154 5.81 7.26 5.36
N LEU A 155 5.72 6.11 4.69
CA LEU A 155 6.75 5.08 4.61
C LEU A 155 7.07 4.83 3.14
N ALA A 156 8.26 5.22 2.68
CA ALA A 156 8.69 5.02 1.31
C ALA A 156 9.71 3.89 1.22
N GLY A 157 9.46 2.86 0.39
CA GLY A 157 10.34 1.69 0.31
C GLY A 157 10.16 0.83 -0.93
N ILE A 158 11.07 -0.13 -1.11
CA ILE A 158 10.95 -1.19 -2.12
C ILE A 158 10.13 -2.36 -1.58
N GLY A 159 9.19 -2.85 -2.38
CA GLY A 159 8.38 -4.01 -2.01
C GLY A 159 7.29 -3.71 -0.97
N ALA A 160 6.70 -4.78 -0.44
CA ALA A 160 5.63 -4.68 0.55
C ALA A 160 6.18 -4.29 1.92
N MET A 161 5.38 -3.54 2.67
CA MET A 161 5.57 -3.31 4.10
C MET A 161 4.87 -4.45 4.88
N PRO A 162 5.13 -4.60 6.19
CA PRO A 162 4.44 -5.60 7.00
C PRO A 162 2.92 -5.42 6.93
N ASP A 163 2.16 -6.52 6.80
CA ASP A 163 0.70 -6.49 6.64
C ASP A 163 0.01 -5.67 7.73
N THR A 164 0.49 -5.76 8.98
CA THR A 164 -0.05 -4.95 10.08
C THR A 164 0.05 -3.44 9.85
N ILE A 165 1.02 -2.98 9.06
CA ILE A 165 1.15 -1.56 8.68
C ILE A 165 0.30 -1.28 7.44
N GLU A 166 0.33 -2.16 6.41
CA GLU A 166 -0.43 -1.98 5.17
C GLU A 166 -1.95 -1.94 5.43
N ASP A 167 -2.45 -2.74 6.38
CA ASP A 167 -3.85 -2.74 6.84
C ASP A 167 -4.33 -1.39 7.43
N ARG A 168 -3.41 -0.49 7.76
CA ARG A 168 -3.66 0.83 8.36
C ARG A 168 -3.24 1.96 7.43
N ALA A 169 -3.05 1.66 6.15
CA ALA A 169 -2.38 2.53 5.19
C ALA A 169 -3.22 2.80 3.94
N ILE A 170 -3.06 4.02 3.43
CA ILE A 170 -3.29 4.32 2.03
C ILE A 170 -2.06 3.84 1.26
N ILE A 171 -2.23 2.84 0.38
CA ILE A 171 -1.13 2.22 -0.36
C ILE A 171 -0.97 2.89 -1.73
N VAL A 172 0.19 3.50 -1.97
CA VAL A 172 0.59 4.10 -3.25
C VAL A 172 1.61 3.20 -3.93
N ARG A 173 1.16 2.48 -4.97
CA ARG A 173 2.01 1.59 -5.79
C ARG A 173 2.68 2.35 -6.94
N MET A 174 3.81 2.97 -6.66
CA MET A 174 4.61 3.70 -7.65
C MET A 174 5.16 2.78 -8.74
N ARG A 175 5.00 3.20 -9.99
CA ARG A 175 5.57 2.51 -11.18
C ARG A 175 6.63 3.37 -11.87
N ARG A 176 7.48 2.73 -12.67
CA ARG A 176 8.41 3.48 -13.53
C ARG A 176 7.61 4.30 -14.53
N ARG A 177 8.12 5.50 -14.81
CA ARG A 177 7.56 6.39 -15.82
C ARG A 177 7.51 5.68 -17.17
N GLY A 178 6.34 5.68 -17.80
CA GLY A 178 6.12 5.17 -19.15
C GLY A 178 6.69 6.09 -20.22
N PRO A 179 6.87 5.60 -21.46
CA PRO A 179 7.14 6.45 -22.61
C PRO A 179 6.05 7.53 -22.77
N GLY A 180 6.44 8.79 -22.90
CA GLY A 180 5.50 9.91 -23.11
C GLY A 180 4.99 10.58 -21.83
N GLU A 181 5.00 9.90 -20.69
CA GLU A 181 4.69 10.54 -19.40
C GLU A 181 5.78 11.56 -19.05
N LYS A 182 5.38 12.76 -18.64
CA LYS A 182 6.29 13.86 -18.28
C LYS A 182 5.87 14.46 -16.95
N ALA A 183 6.85 14.63 -16.07
CA ALA A 183 6.71 15.39 -14.82
C ALA A 183 7.74 16.52 -14.82
N ALA A 184 7.38 17.65 -14.21
CA ALA A 184 8.30 18.76 -14.04
C ALA A 184 9.46 18.36 -13.10
N PRO A 185 10.68 18.86 -13.33
CA PRO A 185 11.77 18.65 -12.40
C PRO A 185 11.51 19.44 -11.12
N TYR A 186 11.37 18.74 -9.99
CA TYR A 186 11.44 19.33 -8.66
C TYR A 186 12.89 19.60 -8.27
N ARG A 187 13.12 20.75 -7.65
CA ARG A 187 14.39 21.20 -7.10
C ARG A 187 14.12 21.72 -5.70
N HIS A 188 14.59 21.00 -4.69
CA HIS A 188 14.39 21.34 -3.27
C HIS A 188 14.62 22.84 -2.98
N ARG A 189 15.75 23.41 -3.41
CA ARG A 189 16.07 24.85 -3.19
C ARG A 189 15.08 25.84 -3.80
N ARG A 190 14.45 25.48 -4.93
CA ARG A 190 13.54 26.37 -5.67
C ARG A 190 12.09 26.17 -5.25
N ASP A 191 11.69 24.90 -5.11
CA ASP A 191 10.28 24.52 -5.07
C ASP A 191 9.77 24.26 -3.63
N ARG A 192 10.64 23.88 -2.67
CA ARG A 192 10.21 23.53 -1.31
C ARG A 192 9.57 24.71 -0.58
N THR A 193 10.27 25.83 -0.50
CA THR A 193 9.83 27.01 0.28
C THR A 193 8.48 27.54 -0.21
N PRO A 194 8.24 27.74 -1.52
CA PRO A 194 6.92 28.16 -2.00
C PRO A 194 5.79 27.18 -1.70
N LEU A 195 6.05 25.87 -1.78
CA LEU A 195 5.05 24.85 -1.41
C LEU A 195 4.72 24.93 0.09
N ARG A 196 5.74 25.11 0.93
CA ARG A 196 5.58 25.19 2.38
C ARG A 196 4.83 26.44 2.82
N GLU A 197 5.27 27.61 2.35
CA GLU A 197 4.72 28.90 2.78
C GLU A 197 3.31 29.12 2.25
N HIS A 198 3.04 28.75 0.99
CA HIS A 198 1.74 29.02 0.38
C HIS A 198 0.73 27.88 0.55
N LEU A 199 1.11 26.63 0.34
CA LEU A 199 0.15 25.52 0.41
C LEU A 199 0.07 24.95 1.82
N ALA A 200 1.20 24.55 2.42
CA ALA A 200 1.18 23.98 3.77
C ALA A 200 0.65 25.02 4.78
N GLY A 201 1.09 26.27 4.68
CA GLY A 201 0.59 27.37 5.51
C GLY A 201 -0.92 27.61 5.37
N ALA A 202 -1.45 27.63 4.15
CA ALA A 202 -2.87 27.85 3.92
C ALA A 202 -3.74 26.65 4.35
N LEU A 203 -3.27 25.42 4.11
CA LEU A 203 -3.94 24.20 4.61
C LEU A 203 -3.98 24.19 6.14
N ASN A 204 -2.86 24.53 6.78
CA ASN A 204 -2.78 24.63 8.22
C ASN A 204 -3.76 25.68 8.75
N GLN A 205 -3.73 26.90 8.21
CA GLN A 205 -4.62 27.98 8.64
C GLN A 205 -6.10 27.60 8.51
N TRP A 206 -6.49 27.02 7.37
CA TRP A 206 -7.87 26.60 7.12
C TRP A 206 -8.31 25.50 8.08
N LEU A 207 -7.58 24.38 8.13
CA LEU A 207 -8.01 23.21 8.90
C LEU A 207 -7.88 23.43 10.41
N ARG A 208 -6.93 24.25 10.85
CA ARG A 208 -6.76 24.59 12.27
C ARG A 208 -7.85 25.52 12.80
N ALA A 209 -8.46 26.33 11.94
CA ALA A 209 -9.57 27.19 12.33
C ALA A 209 -10.83 26.40 12.71
N ASP A 210 -11.00 25.21 12.13
CA ASP A 210 -12.24 24.42 12.20
C ASP A 210 -12.07 23.08 12.95
N LEU A 211 -11.02 22.92 13.78
CA LEU A 211 -10.73 21.63 14.45
C LEU A 211 -11.94 21.04 15.20
N THR A 212 -12.72 21.87 15.89
CA THR A 212 -13.92 21.39 16.61
C THR A 212 -14.96 20.80 15.65
N ALA A 213 -15.23 21.47 14.52
CA ALA A 213 -16.17 20.97 13.53
C ALA A 213 -15.67 19.67 12.87
N LEU A 214 -14.35 19.55 12.68
CA LEU A 214 -13.72 18.34 12.14
C LEU A 214 -13.75 17.17 13.14
N GLU A 215 -13.64 17.45 14.45
CA GLU A 215 -13.69 16.43 15.50
C GLU A 215 -15.11 15.87 15.70
N GLU A 216 -16.14 16.70 15.48
CA GLU A 216 -17.55 16.31 15.59
C GLU A 216 -18.12 15.67 14.31
N ALA A 217 -17.33 15.59 13.23
CA ALA A 217 -17.80 15.10 11.94
C ALA A 217 -17.99 13.57 11.91
N GLU A 218 -19.16 13.12 11.48
CA GLU A 218 -19.50 11.71 11.28
C GLU A 218 -19.88 11.47 9.80
N PRO A 219 -18.90 11.28 8.90
CA PRO A 219 -19.19 11.15 7.48
C PRO A 219 -19.78 9.79 7.12
N ALA A 220 -20.58 9.74 6.05
CA ALA A 220 -21.03 8.48 5.47
C ALA A 220 -19.87 7.77 4.76
N MET A 221 -19.53 6.56 5.24
CA MET A 221 -18.38 5.77 4.78
C MET A 221 -18.76 4.75 3.69
N PRO A 222 -17.98 4.63 2.60
CA PRO A 222 -18.22 3.68 1.52
C PRO A 222 -17.50 2.32 1.71
N VAL A 223 -16.76 2.16 2.81
CA VAL A 223 -15.99 0.97 3.18
C VAL A 223 -16.21 0.72 4.67
N GLU A 224 -15.92 -0.50 5.14
CA GLU A 224 -16.20 -0.95 6.50
C GLU A 224 -14.91 -1.28 7.29
N ASP A 225 -15.09 -1.57 8.58
CA ASP A 225 -14.03 -2.01 9.50
C ASP A 225 -12.78 -1.10 9.47
N ARG A 226 -11.59 -1.71 9.36
CA ARG A 226 -10.30 -1.01 9.43
C ARG A 226 -10.07 -0.10 8.22
N ALA A 227 -10.70 -0.40 7.08
CA ALA A 227 -10.66 0.49 5.93
C ALA A 227 -11.44 1.78 6.25
N ALA A 228 -12.58 1.68 6.93
CA ALA A 228 -13.32 2.87 7.40
C ALA A 228 -12.46 3.73 8.33
N ASP A 229 -11.84 3.15 9.35
CA ASP A 229 -10.94 3.86 10.28
C ASP A 229 -9.80 4.60 9.54
N THR A 230 -9.26 3.99 8.47
CA THR A 230 -8.16 4.54 7.69
C THR A 230 -8.61 5.70 6.79
N TRP A 231 -9.80 5.59 6.21
CA TRP A 231 -10.33 6.56 5.24
C TRP A 231 -11.12 7.70 5.87
N GLU A 232 -11.65 7.52 7.08
CA GLU A 232 -12.49 8.51 7.76
C GLU A 232 -11.81 9.90 7.85
N PRO A 233 -10.54 10.03 8.30
CA PRO A 233 -9.86 11.32 8.32
C PRO A 233 -9.79 12.01 6.95
N LEU A 234 -9.67 11.24 5.86
CA LEU A 234 -9.61 11.80 4.51
C LEU A 234 -10.99 12.25 4.03
N ILE A 235 -12.05 11.49 4.37
CA ILE A 235 -13.42 11.81 4.00
C ILE A 235 -13.94 13.02 4.80
N ILE A 236 -13.61 13.14 6.10
CA ILE A 236 -13.92 14.33 6.91
C ILE A 236 -13.38 15.59 6.23
N ILE A 237 -12.12 15.57 5.79
CA ILE A 237 -11.49 16.72 5.13
C ILE A 237 -12.16 17.02 3.78
N ALA A 238 -12.54 15.99 3.04
CA ALA A 238 -13.22 16.13 1.76
C ALA A 238 -14.63 16.72 1.90
N ASP A 239 -15.39 16.24 2.87
CA ASP A 239 -16.73 16.73 3.21
C ASP A 239 -16.67 18.19 3.70
N HIS A 240 -15.68 18.53 4.54
CA HIS A 240 -15.43 19.91 4.99
C HIS A 240 -15.02 20.84 3.84
N ALA A 241 -14.22 20.35 2.89
CA ALA A 241 -13.80 21.12 1.73
C ALA A 241 -14.96 21.46 0.77
N GLY A 242 -15.92 20.54 0.66
CA GLY A 242 -17.03 20.60 -0.29
C GLY A 242 -16.59 20.53 -1.76
N GLY A 243 -17.44 21.06 -2.65
CA GLY A 243 -17.22 20.97 -4.10
C GLY A 243 -17.27 19.50 -4.57
N THR A 244 -16.30 19.09 -5.39
CA THR A 244 -16.23 17.70 -5.89
C THR A 244 -15.46 16.75 -4.97
N TRP A 245 -14.84 17.27 -3.90
CA TRP A 245 -13.98 16.46 -3.02
C TRP A 245 -14.71 15.33 -2.28
N PRO A 246 -15.95 15.51 -1.78
CA PRO A 246 -16.71 14.43 -1.14
C PRO A 246 -16.84 13.18 -2.02
N ASP A 247 -17.17 13.35 -3.30
CA ASP A 247 -17.34 12.24 -4.24
C ASP A 247 -16.00 11.60 -4.61
N ARG A 248 -14.96 12.44 -4.82
CA ARG A 248 -13.60 11.97 -5.14
C ARG A 248 -13.00 11.14 -4.02
N ALA A 249 -13.20 11.56 -2.77
CA ALA A 249 -12.71 10.84 -1.60
C ALA A 249 -13.34 9.45 -1.50
N ARG A 250 -14.66 9.36 -1.69
CA ARG A 250 -15.39 8.08 -1.65
C ARG A 250 -15.01 7.17 -2.82
N ALA A 251 -14.88 7.72 -4.03
CA ALA A 251 -14.40 6.98 -5.19
C ALA A 251 -12.97 6.44 -4.96
N ALA A 252 -12.09 7.25 -4.36
CA ALA A 252 -10.74 6.82 -4.02
C ALA A 252 -10.72 5.75 -2.92
N ALA A 253 -11.59 5.86 -1.92
CA ALA A 253 -11.72 4.88 -0.85
C ALA A 253 -12.10 3.50 -1.36
N VAL A 254 -13.10 3.43 -2.25
CA VAL A 254 -13.53 2.17 -2.88
C VAL A 254 -12.42 1.60 -3.76
N ALA A 255 -11.88 2.42 -4.66
CA ALA A 255 -10.92 1.95 -5.66
C ALA A 255 -9.62 1.42 -5.04
N LEU A 256 -9.03 2.15 -4.09
CA LEU A 256 -7.74 1.77 -3.50
C LEU A 256 -7.88 0.66 -2.44
N THR A 257 -9.02 0.56 -1.75
CA THR A 257 -9.32 -0.58 -0.87
C THR A 257 -9.49 -1.86 -1.71
N ALA A 258 -10.28 -1.81 -2.78
CA ALA A 258 -10.41 -2.95 -3.70
C ALA A 258 -9.06 -3.34 -4.32
N GLU A 259 -8.22 -2.37 -4.72
CA GLU A 259 -6.87 -2.65 -5.24
C GLU A 259 -5.94 -3.25 -4.18
N ALA A 260 -6.15 -2.95 -2.89
CA ALA A 260 -5.40 -3.56 -1.79
C ALA A 260 -5.79 -5.03 -1.62
N ASP A 261 -7.10 -5.33 -1.67
CA ASP A 261 -7.66 -6.67 -1.52
C ASP A 261 -7.32 -7.58 -2.72
N ASP A 262 -7.49 -7.09 -3.96
CA ASP A 262 -7.25 -7.84 -5.20
C ASP A 262 -5.78 -8.25 -5.41
N ASN A 263 -4.85 -7.45 -4.89
CA ASN A 263 -3.41 -7.64 -5.09
C ASN A 263 -2.69 -8.18 -3.84
N GLY A 264 -3.43 -8.48 -2.78
CA GLY A 264 -2.94 -9.39 -1.76
C GLY A 264 -2.81 -10.75 -2.43
N ARG A 265 -1.58 -11.25 -2.66
CA ARG A 265 -1.41 -12.71 -2.66
C ARG A 265 -2.14 -13.16 -1.40
N PRO A 266 -3.19 -13.99 -1.48
CA PRO A 266 -3.90 -14.39 -0.28
C PRO A 266 -2.83 -14.94 0.67
N SER A 267 -2.93 -14.60 1.96
CA SER A 267 -1.93 -15.02 2.95
C SER A 267 -1.62 -16.50 2.74
N ALA A 268 -0.40 -16.96 3.02
CA ALA A 268 -0.05 -18.36 2.78
C ALA A 268 -1.09 -19.32 3.41
N GLY A 269 -1.70 -18.96 4.54
CA GLY A 269 -2.83 -19.70 5.12
C GLY A 269 -4.11 -19.66 4.28
N LEU A 270 -4.48 -18.52 3.69
CA LEU A 270 -5.67 -18.41 2.84
C LEU A 270 -5.53 -19.14 1.50
N ARG A 271 -4.34 -19.06 0.87
CA ARG A 271 -4.03 -19.88 -0.31
C ARG A 271 -4.04 -21.36 0.04
N LEU A 272 -3.48 -21.72 1.19
CA LEU A 272 -3.55 -23.10 1.68
C LEU A 272 -5.00 -23.57 1.84
N LEU A 273 -5.90 -22.77 2.41
CA LEU A 273 -7.32 -23.11 2.53
C LEU A 273 -7.97 -23.30 1.15
N THR A 274 -7.71 -22.41 0.21
CA THR A 274 -8.25 -22.47 -1.16
C THR A 274 -7.73 -23.70 -1.90
N ASP A 275 -6.44 -23.98 -1.81
CA ASP A 275 -5.82 -25.15 -2.43
C ASP A 275 -6.24 -26.44 -1.74
N CYS A 276 -6.48 -26.43 -0.42
CA CYS A 276 -7.11 -27.55 0.27
C CYS A 276 -8.51 -27.80 -0.28
N ARG A 277 -9.33 -26.75 -0.51
CA ARG A 277 -10.67 -26.91 -1.11
C ARG A 277 -10.61 -27.62 -2.45
N THR A 278 -9.70 -27.18 -3.30
CA THR A 278 -9.44 -27.76 -4.64
C THR A 278 -8.90 -29.18 -4.52
N ALA A 279 -7.94 -29.42 -3.63
CA ALA A 279 -7.34 -30.73 -3.40
C ALA A 279 -8.34 -31.74 -2.83
N PHE A 280 -9.31 -31.31 -2.01
CA PHE A 280 -10.39 -32.16 -1.53
C PHE A 280 -11.37 -32.53 -2.65
N GLY A 281 -11.70 -31.60 -3.56
CA GLY A 281 -12.76 -31.82 -4.54
C GLY A 281 -14.05 -32.26 -3.85
N ASP A 282 -14.55 -33.44 -4.21
CA ASP A 282 -15.75 -34.06 -3.62
C ASP A 282 -15.44 -35.06 -2.48
N ASP A 283 -14.17 -35.31 -2.16
CA ASP A 283 -13.80 -36.26 -1.10
C ASP A 283 -14.24 -35.74 0.28
N THR A 284 -14.83 -36.60 1.10
CA THR A 284 -15.30 -36.21 2.45
C THR A 284 -14.19 -36.24 3.50
N ALA A 285 -13.11 -36.97 3.25
CA ALA A 285 -11.91 -37.03 4.09
C ALA A 285 -10.68 -37.41 3.26
N LEU A 286 -9.51 -36.87 3.61
CA LEU A 286 -8.25 -37.21 2.96
C LEU A 286 -7.17 -37.61 3.99
N PRO A 287 -6.40 -38.68 3.73
CA PRO A 287 -5.16 -38.92 4.46
C PRO A 287 -4.20 -37.74 4.27
N THR A 288 -3.45 -37.38 5.32
CA THR A 288 -2.51 -36.24 5.27
C THR A 288 -1.49 -36.39 4.14
N ALA A 289 -1.05 -37.62 3.85
CA ALA A 289 -0.13 -37.90 2.75
C ALA A 289 -0.73 -37.57 1.38
N VAL A 290 -2.00 -37.94 1.15
CA VAL A 290 -2.72 -37.70 -0.12
C VAL A 290 -3.02 -36.21 -0.28
N LEU A 291 -3.43 -35.53 0.79
CA LEU A 291 -3.63 -34.08 0.74
C LEU A 291 -2.34 -33.34 0.37
N LEU A 292 -1.20 -33.71 0.97
CA LEU A 292 0.10 -33.14 0.63
C LEU A 292 0.54 -33.45 -0.80
N GLU A 293 0.26 -34.65 -1.30
CA GLU A 293 0.53 -35.01 -2.69
C GLU A 293 -0.26 -34.11 -3.65
N ARG A 294 -1.57 -33.96 -3.42
CA ARG A 294 -2.44 -33.12 -4.24
C ARG A 294 -2.05 -31.64 -4.18
N LEU A 295 -1.70 -31.12 -3.01
CA LEU A 295 -1.19 -29.74 -2.86
C LEU A 295 0.12 -29.54 -3.63
N LYS A 296 0.99 -30.55 -3.70
CA LYS A 296 2.30 -30.47 -4.40
C LYS A 296 2.26 -30.93 -5.85
N ALA A 297 1.08 -31.22 -6.39
CA ALA A 297 0.92 -31.78 -7.72
C ALA A 297 1.43 -30.85 -8.84
N ASN A 298 1.43 -29.53 -8.63
CA ASN A 298 2.10 -28.56 -9.51
C ASN A 298 3.58 -28.43 -9.12
N PRO A 299 4.55 -28.88 -9.95
CA PRO A 299 5.98 -28.79 -9.63
C PRO A 299 6.51 -27.36 -9.46
N GLU A 300 5.86 -26.38 -10.11
CA GLU A 300 6.14 -24.94 -9.95
C GLU A 300 5.25 -24.29 -8.86
N GLY A 301 4.44 -25.10 -8.17
CA GLY A 301 3.54 -24.65 -7.12
C GLY A 301 4.26 -24.32 -5.82
N GLU A 302 3.78 -23.31 -5.12
CA GLU A 302 4.41 -22.77 -3.92
C GLU A 302 4.65 -23.81 -2.82
N TRP A 303 3.81 -24.84 -2.72
CA TRP A 303 3.92 -25.90 -1.73
C TRP A 303 5.18 -26.75 -1.90
N ASN A 304 5.86 -26.69 -3.05
CA ASN A 304 7.16 -27.32 -3.25
C ASN A 304 8.34 -26.49 -2.70
N GLU A 305 8.15 -25.20 -2.44
CA GLU A 305 9.20 -24.28 -1.96
C GLU A 305 9.34 -24.24 -0.43
N HIS A 306 8.44 -24.92 0.31
CA HIS A 306 8.42 -24.93 1.79
C HIS A 306 9.51 -25.83 2.45
N GLY A 307 10.69 -25.92 1.86
CA GLY A 307 11.85 -26.68 2.34
C GLY A 307 12.36 -27.69 1.30
N PRO A 308 13.40 -28.50 1.63
CA PRO A 308 14.05 -29.40 0.67
C PRO A 308 13.14 -30.46 0.02
N ALA A 309 11.98 -30.75 0.63
CA ALA A 309 10.98 -31.72 0.16
C ALA A 309 9.56 -31.11 0.03
N GLY A 310 9.48 -29.77 0.01
CA GLY A 310 8.22 -29.02 0.04
C GLY A 310 7.49 -29.07 1.39
N LEU A 311 6.19 -28.77 1.36
CA LEU A 311 5.32 -28.71 2.51
C LEU A 311 5.28 -30.07 3.23
N SER A 312 5.51 -30.04 4.55
CA SER A 312 5.57 -31.23 5.40
C SER A 312 4.29 -31.37 6.26
N PRO A 313 3.95 -32.58 6.74
CA PRO A 313 2.78 -32.79 7.61
C PRO A 313 2.76 -31.90 8.84
N ARG A 314 3.94 -31.68 9.45
CA ARG A 314 4.07 -30.81 10.63
C ARG A 314 3.76 -29.35 10.29
N LYS A 315 4.30 -28.83 9.19
CA LYS A 315 4.05 -27.45 8.76
C LYS A 315 2.59 -27.25 8.35
N LEU A 316 2.02 -28.20 7.60
CA LEU A 316 0.60 -28.22 7.25
C LEU A 316 -0.28 -28.17 8.51
N GLY A 317 0.02 -28.99 9.51
CA GLY A 317 -0.71 -28.99 10.79
C GLY A 317 -0.62 -27.67 11.56
N VAL A 318 0.56 -27.03 11.58
CA VAL A 318 0.73 -25.71 12.22
C VAL A 318 -0.09 -24.64 11.51
N MET A 319 0.02 -24.57 10.17
CA MET A 319 -0.72 -23.57 9.38
C MET A 319 -2.23 -23.75 9.47
N LEU A 320 -2.73 -24.99 9.44
CA LEU A 320 -4.16 -25.27 9.56
C LEU A 320 -4.71 -25.06 10.98
N SER A 321 -3.86 -25.18 12.01
CA SER A 321 -4.30 -24.97 13.40
C SER A 321 -4.67 -23.51 13.72
N GLU A 322 -4.19 -22.54 12.93
CA GLU A 322 -4.61 -21.13 13.02
C GLU A 322 -6.08 -20.92 12.67
N TYR A 323 -6.68 -21.88 11.95
CA TYR A 323 -8.09 -21.91 11.56
C TYR A 323 -8.88 -22.98 12.34
N ASP A 324 -8.34 -23.43 13.47
CA ASP A 324 -8.88 -24.52 14.29
C ASP A 324 -9.03 -25.89 13.58
N ILE A 325 -8.38 -26.06 12.43
CA ILE A 325 -8.40 -27.32 11.66
C ILE A 325 -7.26 -28.23 12.13
N ARG A 326 -7.59 -29.45 12.58
CA ARG A 326 -6.61 -30.40 13.13
C ARG A 326 -6.72 -31.77 12.49
N SER A 327 -5.58 -32.44 12.30
CA SER A 327 -5.57 -33.82 11.80
C SER A 327 -6.05 -34.81 12.87
N ALA A 328 -6.94 -35.72 12.49
CA ALA A 328 -7.44 -36.81 13.34
C ALA A 328 -6.98 -38.18 12.82
N ASN A 329 -7.12 -39.21 13.65
CA ASN A 329 -7.00 -40.61 13.18
C ASN A 329 -8.33 -40.99 12.51
N ILE A 330 -8.31 -41.22 11.21
CA ILE A 330 -9.51 -41.53 10.41
C ILE A 330 -9.36 -42.95 9.83
N ARG A 331 -10.45 -43.71 9.79
CA ARG A 331 -10.52 -45.04 9.16
C ARG A 331 -10.84 -44.85 7.67
N PHE A 332 -9.85 -45.11 6.81
CA PHE A 332 -9.99 -45.13 5.36
C PHE A 332 -10.13 -46.56 4.84
N PRO A 333 -10.56 -46.79 3.58
CA PRO A 333 -10.60 -48.12 2.98
C PRO A 333 -9.25 -48.86 3.02
N THR A 334 -8.14 -48.11 2.99
CA THR A 334 -6.77 -48.63 3.02
C THR A 334 -6.21 -48.85 4.43
N GLY A 335 -6.95 -48.51 5.50
CA GLY A 335 -6.52 -48.64 6.89
C GLY A 335 -6.76 -47.38 7.74
N GLN A 336 -6.28 -47.39 8.99
CA GLN A 336 -6.26 -46.17 9.81
C GLN A 336 -5.05 -45.31 9.46
N ALA A 337 -5.28 -44.01 9.23
CA ALA A 337 -4.23 -43.04 8.99
C ALA A 337 -4.57 -41.68 9.61
N LYS A 338 -3.56 -40.83 9.77
CA LYS A 338 -3.79 -39.41 10.05
C LYS A 338 -4.36 -38.74 8.79
N GLY A 339 -5.38 -37.92 8.97
CA GLY A 339 -6.05 -37.22 7.90
C GLY A 339 -6.90 -36.07 8.40
N TYR A 340 -7.61 -35.42 7.48
CA TYR A 340 -8.52 -34.32 7.78
C TYR A 340 -9.90 -34.61 7.20
N GLN A 341 -10.97 -34.19 7.88
CA GLN A 341 -12.32 -34.25 7.34
C GLN A 341 -12.63 -32.96 6.60
N ARG A 342 -13.36 -33.07 5.48
CA ARG A 342 -13.82 -31.91 4.71
C ARG A 342 -14.71 -30.99 5.54
N ALA A 343 -15.51 -31.57 6.45
CA ALA A 343 -16.39 -30.83 7.36
C ALA A 343 -15.62 -29.88 8.30
N ASP A 344 -14.40 -30.25 8.70
CA ASP A 344 -13.55 -29.40 9.57
C ASP A 344 -13.16 -28.09 8.86
N PHE A 345 -13.12 -28.07 7.52
CA PHE A 345 -12.80 -26.88 6.73
C PHE A 345 -14.02 -26.02 6.39
N ALA A 346 -15.25 -26.49 6.64
CA ALA A 346 -16.46 -25.85 6.12
C ALA A 346 -16.62 -24.39 6.61
N ASP A 347 -16.40 -24.14 7.90
CA ASP A 347 -16.47 -22.80 8.49
C ASP A 347 -15.35 -21.89 7.94
N ALA A 348 -14.12 -22.40 7.89
CA ALA A 348 -12.98 -21.65 7.33
C ALA A 348 -13.18 -21.30 5.84
N TRP A 349 -13.69 -22.24 5.03
CA TRP A 349 -13.98 -21.95 3.62
C TRP A 349 -15.13 -20.96 3.44
N ALA A 350 -16.18 -21.04 4.26
CA ALA A 350 -17.29 -20.10 4.21
C ALA A 350 -16.85 -18.68 4.56
N ARG A 351 -15.95 -18.53 5.54
CA ARG A 351 -15.46 -17.22 6.01
C ARG A 351 -14.39 -16.61 5.13
N TYR A 352 -13.44 -17.42 4.67
CA TYR A 352 -12.22 -16.91 4.06
C TYR A 352 -12.13 -17.19 2.56
N CYS A 353 -12.83 -18.20 2.05
CA CYS A 353 -12.81 -18.57 0.62
C CYS A 353 -14.19 -18.38 -0.04
N PRO A 354 -14.82 -17.19 -0.02
CA PRO A 354 -16.09 -17.01 -0.71
C PRO A 354 -15.96 -17.35 -2.21
N ALA A 355 -17.04 -17.83 -2.81
CA ALA A 355 -17.05 -18.11 -4.24
C ALA A 355 -16.76 -16.80 -5.00
N LEU A 356 -15.78 -16.82 -5.90
CA LEU A 356 -15.64 -15.74 -6.87
C LEU A 356 -16.93 -15.70 -7.69
N ASP A 357 -17.60 -14.55 -7.71
CA ASP A 357 -18.72 -14.35 -8.62
C ASP A 357 -18.24 -14.71 -10.05
N PRO A 358 -19.04 -15.45 -10.83
CA PRO A 358 -18.66 -15.75 -12.20
C PRO A 358 -18.46 -14.43 -12.94
N LEU A 359 -17.27 -14.26 -13.52
CA LEU A 359 -16.99 -13.16 -14.44
C LEU A 359 -18.13 -13.09 -15.47
N PRO A 360 -18.70 -11.90 -15.76
CA PRO A 360 -19.63 -11.79 -16.87
C PRO A 360 -18.95 -12.34 -18.12
N GLU A 361 -19.64 -13.21 -18.85
CA GLU A 361 -19.16 -13.80 -20.11
C GLU A 361 -18.77 -12.66 -21.05
N GLY A 362 -17.49 -12.30 -21.04
CA GLY A 362 -16.93 -11.32 -21.95
C GLY A 362 -16.83 -11.96 -23.32
N ASP A 363 -17.52 -11.37 -24.29
CA ASP A 363 -17.44 -11.75 -25.69
C ASP A 363 -15.98 -11.99 -26.10
N VAL A 364 -15.69 -13.22 -26.49
CA VAL A 364 -14.40 -13.60 -27.09
C VAL A 364 -14.31 -12.86 -28.42
N VAL A 365 -13.65 -11.70 -28.43
CA VAL A 365 -13.33 -11.00 -29.67
C VAL A 365 -12.31 -11.86 -30.41
N PRO A 366 -12.64 -12.44 -31.59
CA PRO A 366 -11.70 -13.29 -32.28
C PRO A 366 -10.55 -12.43 -32.83
N PHE A 367 -9.34 -12.65 -32.31
CA PHE A 367 -8.12 -12.09 -32.89
C PHE A 367 -7.92 -12.70 -34.29
N GLY A 368 -8.37 -11.99 -35.32
CA GLY A 368 -8.04 -12.29 -36.70
C GLY A 368 -6.53 -12.20 -36.90
N ARG A 369 -5.90 -13.29 -37.37
CA ARG A 369 -4.50 -13.27 -37.81
C ARG A 369 -4.36 -12.28 -38.97
N GLY A 370 -3.94 -11.07 -38.66
CA GLY A 370 -3.53 -10.08 -39.67
C GLY A 370 -2.29 -10.58 -40.41
N THR A 371 -2.45 -10.81 -41.71
CA THR A 371 -1.37 -11.09 -42.67
C THR A 371 -0.38 -9.92 -42.67
N ARG A 372 0.90 -10.18 -42.40
CA ARG A 372 1.96 -9.17 -42.50
C ARG A 372 2.10 -8.69 -43.95
N PRO A 373 2.06 -7.38 -44.26
CA PRO A 373 2.45 -6.91 -45.57
C PRO A 373 3.97 -7.01 -45.73
N ASN A 374 4.38 -7.50 -46.90
CA ASN A 374 5.76 -7.72 -47.30
C ASN A 374 6.50 -6.38 -47.45
N ARG A 375 7.72 -6.27 -46.89
CA ARG A 375 8.57 -5.08 -47.08
C ARG A 375 9.10 -5.02 -48.52
N PRO A 376 9.10 -3.87 -49.22
CA PRO A 376 9.80 -3.75 -50.48
C PRO A 376 11.32 -3.65 -50.27
N ASN A 377 12.07 -4.36 -51.12
CA ASN A 377 13.53 -4.38 -51.16
C ASN A 377 14.11 -2.98 -51.44
N LEU A 378 15.09 -2.56 -50.65
CA LEU A 378 15.94 -1.41 -50.97
C LEU A 378 16.87 -1.76 -52.14
N VAL A 379 16.79 -0.97 -53.19
CA VAL A 379 17.71 -0.96 -54.33
C VAL A 379 19.03 -0.33 -53.88
N SER A 380 20.14 -1.06 -54.03
CA SER A 380 21.49 -0.56 -53.79
C SER A 380 22.03 0.09 -55.06
N ALA A 381 22.41 1.37 -55.00
CA ALA A 381 23.23 2.02 -56.02
C ALA A 381 24.02 3.18 -55.41
N GLY A 382 25.36 3.14 -55.53
CA GLY A 382 26.19 4.34 -55.46
C GLY A 382 27.53 4.22 -54.73
N GLN A 383 28.47 3.42 -55.25
CA GLN A 383 29.90 3.74 -55.10
C GLN A 383 30.24 4.92 -56.03
N ARG A 384 30.72 6.03 -55.47
CA ARG A 384 31.59 7.02 -56.12
C ARG A 384 32.87 7.00 -55.27
N GLY A 385 34.05 6.69 -55.78
CA GLY A 385 34.71 7.33 -56.90
C GLY A 385 35.70 8.34 -56.32
N THR A 386 36.93 7.92 -56.05
CA THR A 386 38.07 8.80 -55.78
C THR A 386 39.11 8.58 -56.88
N GLU A 387 39.11 9.49 -57.85
CA GLU A 387 40.20 9.66 -58.80
C GLU A 387 41.41 10.30 -58.09
N SER A 388 42.59 9.70 -58.28
CA SER A 388 43.88 10.35 -58.10
C SER A 388 44.62 10.32 -59.45
N MET A 389 44.73 11.50 -60.05
CA MET A 389 45.51 11.83 -61.27
C MET A 389 47.04 11.92 -60.93
N PRO A 390 47.97 12.19 -61.88
CA PRO A 390 48.73 11.21 -62.63
C PRO A 390 50.28 11.42 -62.57
N GLY A 391 51.03 10.57 -63.28
CA GLY A 391 52.48 10.71 -63.58
C GLY A 391 53.27 9.50 -63.07
N THR A 392 54.17 8.83 -63.78
CA THR A 392 55.02 9.19 -64.95
C THR A 392 55.65 7.87 -65.43
N GLY A 393 55.92 7.71 -66.73
CA GLY A 393 56.73 6.60 -67.26
C GLY A 393 56.19 5.96 -68.52
#